data_AF-A0A6B3GE26-F1
#
_entry.id   AF-A0A6B3GE26-F1
#
_cell.length_a   1.000
_cell.length_b   1.000
_cell.length_c   1.000
_cell.angle_alpha   90.00
_cell.angle_beta   90.00
_cell.angle_gamma   90.00
#
_symmetry.space_group_name_H-M   'P 1'
#
loop_
_entity.id
_entity.type
_entity.pdbx_description
1 polymer ?
#
loop_
_entity_poly.entity_id
_entity_poly.type
_entity_poly.pdbx_seq_one_letter_code
_entity_poly.pdbx_strand_id
1 'polypeptide(L)' 'MLESMGISVEFSHHEGAPGQQEIDLRYADALSTADNIMTFRLVMKQVALEQGVQATFMPKPFSEYPGSGMHTHLSLF' A
#
# COMPACT_ATOMS: atom_id res chain seq x y z
N MET A 1 -9.02 0.35 -10.14
CA MET A 1 -9.11 1.76 -9.70
C MET A 1 -7.75 2.46 -9.69
N LEU A 2 -6.70 1.87 -9.11
CA LEU A 2 -5.35 2.45 -9.16
C LEU A 2 -4.84 2.57 -10.61
N GLU A 3 -4.99 1.53 -11.42
CA GLU A 3 -4.57 1.55 -12.83
C GLU A 3 -5.27 2.63 -13.65
N SER A 4 -6.57 2.88 -13.41
CA SER A 4 -7.31 3.97 -14.06
C SER A 4 -6.84 5.36 -13.62
N MET A 5 -6.11 5.46 -12.51
CA MET A 5 -5.46 6.68 -12.03
C MET A 5 -3.99 6.78 -12.49
N GLY A 6 -3.52 5.84 -13.32
CA GLY A 6 -2.12 5.78 -13.78
C GLY A 6 -1.15 5.14 -12.79
N ILE A 7 -1.64 4.56 -11.68
CA ILE A 7 -0.82 3.85 -10.70
C ILE A 7 -0.81 2.37 -11.06
N SER A 8 0.30 1.90 -11.63
CA SER A 8 0.45 0.52 -12.05
C SER A 8 0.72 -0.40 -10.86
N VAL A 9 -0.09 -1.45 -10.74
CA VAL A 9 0.01 -2.48 -9.68
C VAL A 9 0.80 -3.66 -10.22
N GLU A 10 1.79 -4.11 -9.47
CA GLU A 10 2.60 -5.27 -9.83
C GLU A 10 2.00 -6.57 -9.29
N PHE A 11 1.62 -6.57 -8.02
CA PHE A 11 1.16 -7.77 -7.33
C PHE A 11 0.32 -7.41 -6.11
N SER A 12 -0.44 -8.37 -5.59
CA SER A 12 -1.20 -8.21 -4.35
C SER A 12 -1.35 -9.54 -3.64
N HIS A 13 -1.16 -9.57 -2.32
CA HIS A 13 -1.34 -10.80 -1.54
C HIS A 13 -1.63 -10.54 -0.06
N HIS A 14 -2.10 -11.59 0.62
CA HIS A 14 -2.22 -11.63 2.07
C HIS A 14 -0.84 -11.78 2.71
N GLU A 15 -0.64 -11.10 3.82
CA GLU A 15 0.63 -11.02 4.55
C GLU A 15 0.62 -11.85 5.86
N GLY A 16 1.64 -11.71 6.71
CA GLY A 16 1.81 -12.56 7.89
C GLY A 16 0.80 -12.38 9.03
N ALA A 17 0.09 -11.25 9.14
CA ALA A 17 -0.89 -10.99 10.19
C ALA A 17 -2.36 -11.14 9.71
N PRO A 18 -3.31 -11.45 10.61
CA PRO A 18 -4.72 -11.52 10.25
C PRO A 18 -5.24 -10.21 9.62
N GLY A 19 -5.75 -10.30 8.39
CA GLY A 19 -6.28 -9.15 7.66
C GLY A 19 -5.21 -8.21 7.10
N GLN A 20 -3.91 -8.56 7.21
CA GLN A 20 -2.83 -7.80 6.60
C GLN A 20 -2.75 -8.13 5.11
N GLN A 21 -2.63 -7.08 4.29
CA GLN A 21 -2.56 -7.18 2.83
C GLN A 21 -1.39 -6.32 2.34
N GLU A 22 -0.73 -6.78 1.29
CA GLU A 22 0.28 -6.04 0.54
C GLU A 22 -0.19 -5.87 -0.91
N ILE A 23 0.06 -4.68 -1.45
CA ILE A 23 -0.17 -4.34 -2.86
C ILE A 23 1.10 -3.66 -3.35
N ASP A 24 1.83 -4.35 -4.22
CA ASP A 24 3.06 -3.86 -4.82
C ASP A 24 2.72 -2.90 -5.95
N LEU A 25 3.40 -1.76 -5.98
CA LEU A 25 3.31 -0.80 -7.07
C LEU A 25 4.54 -0.97 -7.98
N ARG A 26 4.34 -0.90 -9.30
CA ARG A 26 5.47 -0.82 -10.23
C ARG A 26 6.27 0.44 -9.96
N TYR A 27 7.60 0.33 -10.03
CA TYR A 27 8.49 1.48 -9.82
C TYR A 27 8.26 2.58 -10.87
N ALA A 28 8.48 3.82 -10.47
CA ALA A 28 8.59 4.99 -11.34
C ALA A 28 9.80 5.83 -10.92
N ASP A 29 9.98 7.02 -11.47
CA ASP A 29 10.94 7.97 -10.91
C ASP A 29 10.57 8.30 -9.45
N ALA A 30 11.55 8.80 -8.69
CA ALA A 30 11.41 8.98 -7.24
C ALA A 30 10.25 9.92 -6.87
N LEU A 31 10.02 10.98 -7.63
CA LEU A 31 8.95 11.94 -7.34
C LEU A 31 7.59 11.34 -7.66
N SER A 32 7.43 10.74 -8.84
CA SER A 32 6.19 10.05 -9.22
C SER A 32 5.86 8.90 -8.26
N THR A 33 6.86 8.15 -7.80
CA THR A 33 6.66 7.07 -6.83
C THR A 33 6.17 7.62 -5.49
N ALA A 34 6.71 8.76 -5.03
CA ALA A 34 6.24 9.40 -3.80
C ALA A 34 4.76 9.84 -3.91
N ASP A 35 4.37 10.44 -5.02
CA ASP A 35 2.98 10.85 -5.29
C ASP A 35 2.04 9.63 -5.37
N ASN A 36 2.49 8.55 -6.02
CA ASN A 36 1.75 7.30 -6.12
C ASN A 36 1.51 6.67 -4.74
N ILE A 37 2.52 6.64 -3.87
CA ILE A 37 2.38 6.11 -2.50
C ILE A 37 1.34 6.90 -1.70
N MET A 38 1.38 8.24 -1.77
CA MET A 38 0.44 9.07 -1.03
C MET A 38 -0.99 8.91 -1.54
N THR A 39 -1.16 8.86 -2.86
CA THR A 39 -2.45 8.62 -3.51
C THR A 39 -3.00 7.24 -3.18
N PHE A 40 -2.16 6.21 -3.26
CA PHE A 40 -2.50 4.84 -2.90
C PHE A 40 -3.04 4.74 -1.47
N ARG A 41 -2.36 5.35 -0.49
CA ARG A 41 -2.79 5.32 0.92
C ARG A 41 -4.16 5.97 1.13
N LEU A 42 -4.43 7.07 0.44
CA LEU A 42 -5.73 7.75 0.50
C LEU A 42 -6.83 6.89 -0.11
N VAL A 43 -6.58 6.38 -1.32
CA VAL A 43 -7.49 5.52 -2.07
C VAL A 43 -7.84 4.27 -1.27
N MET A 44 -6.86 3.58 -0.68
CA MET A 44 -7.11 2.38 0.12
C MET A 44 -7.98 2.65 1.34
N LYS A 45 -7.76 3.78 2.03
CA LYS A 45 -8.62 4.19 3.15
C LYS A 45 -10.05 4.47 2.70
N GLN A 46 -10.22 5.16 1.57
CA GLN A 46 -11.54 5.47 1.03
C GLN A 46 -12.31 4.21 0.62
N VAL A 47 -11.68 3.31 -0.13
CA VAL A 47 -12.29 2.03 -0.53
C VAL A 47 -12.65 1.20 0.69
N ALA A 48 -11.77 1.12 1.70
CA ALA A 48 -12.06 0.39 2.93
C ALA A 48 -13.32 0.93 3.62
N LEU A 49 -13.42 2.26 3.77
CA LEU A 49 -14.59 2.92 4.37
C LEU A 49 -15.88 2.61 3.59
N GLU A 50 -15.84 2.64 2.26
CA GLU A 50 -16.98 2.29 1.40
C GLU A 50 -17.41 0.83 1.54
N GLN A 51 -16.48 -0.07 1.87
CA GLN A 51 -16.74 -1.47 2.16
C GLN A 51 -17.09 -1.74 3.64
N GLY A 52 -17.23 -0.70 4.46
CA GLY A 52 -17.59 -0.84 5.88
C GLY A 52 -16.46 -1.37 6.77
N VAL A 53 -15.20 -1.30 6.31
CA VAL A 53 -14.01 -1.70 7.06
C VAL A 53 -13.01 -0.53 7.18
N GLN A 54 -11.97 -0.69 7.98
CA GLN A 54 -10.95 0.34 8.14
C GLN A 54 -9.58 -0.16 7.68
N ALA A 55 -8.95 0.56 6.75
CA ALA A 55 -7.55 0.36 6.41
C ALA A 55 -6.65 1.22 7.31
N THR A 56 -5.56 0.64 7.82
CA THR A 56 -4.53 1.34 8.58
C THR A 56 -3.15 1.03 8.04
N PHE A 57 -2.28 2.04 8.06
CA PHE A 57 -0.85 1.90 7.74
C PHE A 57 -0.01 2.13 9.02
N MET A 58 -0.61 1.92 10.19
CA MET A 58 0.09 1.98 11.46
C MET A 58 1.19 0.91 11.47
N PRO A 59 2.43 1.21 11.88
CA PRO A 59 3.52 0.23 11.85
C PRO A 59 3.25 -1.03 12.69
N LYS A 60 2.44 -0.94 13.74
CA LYS A 60 2.15 -2.04 14.66
C LYS A 60 0.73 -1.93 15.23
N PRO A 61 -0.32 -2.32 14.47
CA PRO A 61 -1.71 -2.18 14.92
C PRO A 61 -2.08 -3.21 16.01
N PHE A 62 -1.39 -4.35 16.07
CA PHE A 62 -1.58 -5.38 17.08
C PHE A 62 -0.24 -5.79 17.67
N SER A 63 -0.15 -5.93 19.01
CA SER A 63 1.11 -6.24 19.70
C SER A 63 1.66 -7.62 19.32
N GLU A 64 0.77 -8.61 19.25
CA GLU A 64 1.10 -10.03 19.08
C GLU A 64 1.40 -10.46 17.63
N TYR A 65 1.08 -9.62 16.64
CA TYR A 65 1.19 -9.97 15.22
C TYR A 65 2.28 -9.17 14.50
N PRO A 66 2.79 -9.63 13.34
CA PRO A 66 3.69 -8.84 12.49
C PRO A 66 3.20 -7.41 12.24
N GLY A 67 4.15 -6.47 12.15
CA GLY A 67 3.85 -5.06 11.86
C GLY A 67 3.71 -4.79 10.36
N SER A 68 3.31 -3.57 10.01
CA SER A 68 3.26 -3.10 8.63
C SER A 68 4.54 -2.34 8.27
N GLY A 69 5.28 -2.88 7.30
CA GLY A 69 6.43 -2.21 6.70
C GLY A 69 6.06 -1.42 5.44
N MET A 70 6.98 -0.60 4.98
CA MET A 70 6.94 0.02 3.64
C MET A 70 8.30 -0.23 3.00
N HIS A 71 8.48 -1.44 2.46
CA HIS A 71 9.72 -1.81 1.79
C HIS A 71 9.93 -0.89 0.58
N THR A 72 11.12 -0.31 0.45
CA THR A 72 11.44 0.63 -0.62
C THR A 72 12.66 0.10 -1.37
N HIS A 73 12.44 -0.33 -2.61
CA HIS A 73 13.50 -0.83 -3.48
C HIS A 73 14.07 0.36 -4.26
N LEU A 74 15.39 0.56 -4.18
CA LEU A 74 16.08 1.75 -4.70
C LEU A 74 17.13 1.35 -5.73
N SER A 75 17.19 2.11 -6.82
CA SER A 75 18.22 1.99 -7.85
C SER A 75 18.58 3.38 -8.37
N LEU A 76 19.80 3.52 -8.91
CA LEU A 76 20.28 4.73 -9.57
C LEU A 76 20.54 4.40 -11.03
N PHE A 77 20.15 5.31 -11.91
CA PHE A 77 20.22 5.17 -13.37
C PHE A 77 21.05 6.30 -13.97
#